data_AF-A0A6L3ZUP2-F1
#
_entry.id   AF-A0A6L3ZUP2-F1
#
_cell.length_a   1.000
_cell.length_b   1.000
_cell.length_c   1.000
_cell.angle_alpha   90.00
_cell.angle_beta   90.00
_cell.angle_gamma   90.00
#
_symmetry.space_group_name_H-M   'P 1'
#
loop_
_entity.id
_entity.type
_entity.pdbx_description
1 polymer ?
#
loop_
_entity_poly.entity_id
_entity_poly.type
_entity_poly.pdbx_seq_one_letter_code
_entity_poly.pdbx_strand_id
1 'polypeptide(L)'
;MPAVPVDGQPTLHPERRGEFYPDSKKASLEDVGEEIEEKIVHHQPNKPIPPFINPHEETQAAKRIEPTNTSDPETQIGRLRISGLDQIGSVIGDAINSLYSQRTLSGQPAIGPVSYAEASQSLARSMGIQPIPGHPGTMGDISGLTMFMNRAVSLGLGGEQAASLLGLVQRNHDEIPPDLGKAFPKYLTDQRGLSPQEAQQQADGLLHTARIIPTALVAYGEVTMTPPPVVVKPITTPVAPQEATHA
;
A
#
# COMPACT_ATOMS: atom_id res chain seq x y z
N MET A 1 -22.81 -9.10 15.14
CA MET A 1 -21.97 -8.69 14.00
C MET A 1 -21.23 -7.43 14.43
N PRO A 2 -19.91 -7.46 14.67
CA PRO A 2 -19.17 -6.24 14.87
C PRO A 2 -18.81 -5.62 13.51
N ALA A 3 -18.91 -4.28 13.47
CA ALA A 3 -18.72 -3.44 12.31
C ALA A 3 -17.26 -3.44 11.82
N VAL A 4 -17.10 -3.42 10.49
CA VAL A 4 -15.82 -3.22 9.81
C VAL A 4 -15.57 -1.70 9.73
N PRO A 5 -14.44 -1.18 10.22
CA PRO A 5 -14.06 0.20 9.95
C PRO A 5 -13.58 0.32 8.50
N VAL A 6 -14.19 1.27 7.79
CA VAL A 6 -13.81 1.73 6.45
C VAL A 6 -12.72 2.79 6.65
N ASP A 7 -11.46 2.40 6.54
CA ASP A 7 -10.35 3.35 6.36
C ASP A 7 -9.37 2.75 5.34
N GLY A 8 -9.59 3.12 4.08
CA GLY A 8 -8.83 2.66 2.92
C GLY A 8 -7.66 3.56 2.58
N GLN A 9 -6.87 3.98 3.58
CA GLN A 9 -5.57 4.60 3.31
C GLN A 9 -4.50 3.52 3.18
N PRO A 10 -3.73 3.47 2.07
CA PRO A 10 -2.61 2.56 1.93
C PRO A 10 -1.51 2.97 2.92
N THR A 11 -1.55 2.37 4.11
CA THR A 11 -0.42 2.42 5.04
C THR A 11 0.69 1.55 4.46
N LEU A 12 1.91 2.09 4.39
CA LEU A 12 3.10 1.31 4.03
C LEU A 12 3.15 0.07 4.93
N HIS A 13 3.06 -1.13 4.34
CA HIS A 13 3.33 -2.35 5.08
C HIS A 13 4.74 -2.24 5.66
N PRO A 14 4.94 -2.39 6.99
CA PRO A 14 6.20 -2.06 7.68
C PRO A 14 7.40 -2.90 7.23
N GLU A 15 7.19 -3.94 6.42
CA GLU A 15 8.23 -4.83 5.90
C GLU A 15 8.62 -4.56 4.43
N ARG A 16 7.94 -3.65 3.72
CA ARG A 16 8.29 -3.28 2.35
C ARG A 16 9.41 -2.23 2.35
N ARG A 17 10.65 -2.70 2.51
CA ARG A 17 11.86 -1.87 2.45
C ARG A 17 12.18 -1.48 1.00
N GLY A 18 11.44 -0.51 0.46
CA GLY A 18 11.82 0.22 -0.75
C GLY A 18 12.71 1.41 -0.43
N GLU A 19 13.56 1.81 -1.38
CA GLU A 19 14.38 3.00 -1.29
C GLU A 19 13.58 4.20 -1.82
N PHE A 20 13.24 5.15 -0.94
CA PHE A 20 12.56 6.38 -1.32
C PHE A 20 13.55 7.51 -1.61
N TYR A 21 13.37 8.18 -2.76
CA TYR A 21 14.17 9.28 -3.25
C TYR A 21 13.25 10.51 -3.41
N PRO A 22 13.21 11.44 -2.43
CA PRO A 22 12.37 12.63 -2.51
C PRO A 22 12.78 13.52 -3.68
N ASP A 23 11.81 14.13 -4.36
CA ASP A 23 12.13 15.17 -5.33
C ASP A 23 12.48 16.46 -4.57
N SER A 24 13.69 16.97 -4.79
CA SER A 24 14.24 18.09 -4.00
C SER A 24 13.56 19.44 -4.31
N LYS A 25 12.67 19.48 -5.32
CA LYS A 25 11.74 20.58 -5.48
C LYS A 25 10.61 20.39 -4.49
N LYS A 26 10.72 21.05 -3.33
CA LYS A 26 9.58 21.23 -2.41
C LYS A 26 8.36 21.60 -3.24
N ALA A 27 7.38 20.71 -3.34
CA ALA A 27 6.03 21.10 -3.70
C ALA A 27 5.54 21.94 -2.52
N SER A 28 5.83 23.25 -2.58
CA SER A 28 5.16 24.23 -1.76
C SER A 28 3.68 24.11 -2.10
N LEU A 29 2.95 23.39 -1.25
CA LEU A 29 1.51 23.31 -1.21
C LEU A 29 0.91 24.66 -0.73
N GLU A 30 1.41 25.77 -1.24
CA GLU A 30 1.02 27.14 -0.87
C GLU A 30 0.57 27.98 -2.08
N ASP A 31 0.47 27.42 -3.29
CA ASP A 31 0.15 28.20 -4.50
C ASP A 31 -1.07 27.69 -5.28
N VAL A 32 -2.06 27.14 -4.57
CA VAL A 32 -3.42 26.92 -5.11
C VAL A 32 -4.42 27.42 -4.08
N GLY A 33 -4.46 28.75 -3.92
CA GLY A 33 -5.32 29.44 -2.99
C GLY A 33 -5.73 30.80 -3.52
N GLU A 34 -6.27 30.87 -4.73
CA GLU A 34 -7.08 32.01 -5.15
C GLU A 34 -8.50 31.56 -5.49
N GLU A 35 -9.43 32.33 -4.90
CA GLU A 35 -10.81 32.54 -5.31
C GLU A 35 -11.87 31.54 -4.84
N ILE A 36 -12.36 31.73 -3.61
CA ILE A 36 -13.78 32.03 -3.35
C ILE A 36 -13.98 32.63 -1.94
N GLU A 37 -14.07 33.96 -1.87
CA GLU A 37 -14.80 34.65 -0.80
C GLU A 37 -16.31 34.56 -1.10
N GLU A 38 -17.14 34.18 -0.11
CA GLU A 38 -18.04 35.13 0.56
C GLU A 38 -19.00 34.42 1.54
N LYS A 39 -19.04 34.98 2.76
CA LYS A 39 -20.18 35.18 3.67
C LYS A 39 -21.04 33.97 4.10
N ILE A 40 -21.09 33.77 5.42
CA ILE A 40 -22.25 33.92 6.35
C ILE A 40 -21.67 33.63 7.77
N VAL A 41 -21.34 34.60 8.64
CA VAL A 41 -22.17 35.49 9.47
C VAL A 41 -23.05 34.76 10.51
N HIS A 42 -22.58 34.84 11.77
CA HIS A 42 -23.31 34.84 13.07
C HIS A 42 -23.94 33.55 13.64
N HIS A 43 -23.46 33.10 14.81
CA HIS A 43 -24.13 33.25 16.14
C HIS A 43 -23.47 32.36 17.21
N GLN A 44 -22.86 32.97 18.24
CA GLN A 44 -22.84 32.39 19.60
C GLN A 44 -24.07 32.93 20.36
N PRO A 45 -24.59 32.21 21.38
CA PRO A 45 -24.38 32.75 22.74
C PRO A 45 -24.34 31.74 23.91
N ASN A 46 -23.67 32.21 24.98
CA ASN A 46 -23.95 32.06 26.43
C ASN A 46 -23.58 30.79 27.25
N LYS A 47 -22.65 31.02 28.18
CA LYS A 47 -22.48 30.36 29.50
C LYS A 47 -23.49 30.91 30.53
N PRO A 48 -23.80 30.17 31.62
CA PRO A 48 -23.25 30.54 32.94
C PRO A 48 -22.74 29.35 33.79
N ILE A 49 -21.95 29.68 34.84
CA ILE A 49 -21.25 28.82 35.82
C ILE A 49 -21.92 29.01 37.23
N PRO A 50 -21.53 28.32 38.33
CA PRO A 50 -21.97 27.02 38.90
C PRO A 50 -22.75 27.17 40.24
N PRO A 51 -22.87 26.09 41.05
CA PRO A 51 -22.51 26.25 42.47
C PRO A 51 -21.53 25.19 43.01
N PHE A 52 -20.65 25.63 43.92
CA PHE A 52 -19.88 24.84 44.91
C PHE A 52 -20.86 24.24 45.96
N ILE A 53 -20.66 23.10 46.64
CA ILE A 53 -19.62 22.71 47.61
C ILE A 53 -19.64 21.16 47.84
N ASN A 54 -18.46 20.50 47.72
CA ASN A 54 -17.77 19.40 48.47
C ASN A 54 -18.47 18.48 49.52
N PRO A 55 -17.82 17.40 50.06
CA PRO A 55 -16.72 16.52 49.58
C PRO A 55 -17.01 15.00 49.85
N HIS A 56 -16.03 14.14 49.49
CA HIS A 56 -15.91 12.67 49.65
C HIS A 56 -16.16 11.88 48.36
N GLU A 57 -15.09 11.55 47.64
CA GLU A 57 -14.55 10.19 47.70
C GLU A 57 -13.16 10.10 47.07
N GLU A 58 -12.45 9.16 47.65
CA GLU A 58 -11.05 8.83 47.51
C GLU A 58 -10.64 8.30 46.13
N THR A 59 -9.40 8.62 45.78
CA THR A 59 -8.44 7.68 45.18
C THR A 59 -8.76 7.12 43.79
N GLN A 60 -8.12 7.73 42.79
CA GLN A 60 -7.19 7.01 41.92
C GLN A 60 -6.29 7.97 41.15
N ALA A 61 -5.00 7.94 41.52
CA ALA A 61 -3.93 8.53 40.73
C ALA A 61 -3.76 7.74 39.43
N ALA A 62 -4.55 8.05 38.43
CA ALA A 62 -4.23 7.75 37.04
C ALA A 62 -3.76 9.06 36.39
N LYS A 63 -2.43 9.23 36.36
CA LYS A 63 -1.76 10.26 35.57
C LYS A 63 -2.16 10.00 34.11
N ARG A 64 -3.21 10.66 33.64
CA ARG A 64 -3.62 10.68 32.24
C ARG A 64 -2.50 11.37 31.47
N ILE A 65 -1.60 10.56 30.93
CA ILE A 65 -0.65 11.00 29.91
C ILE A 65 -1.52 11.24 28.69
N GLU A 66 -1.80 12.50 28.38
CA GLU A 66 -2.31 12.86 27.07
C GLU A 66 -1.24 12.47 26.04
N PRO A 67 -1.53 11.59 25.07
CA PRO A 67 -0.64 11.47 23.92
C PRO A 67 -0.87 12.70 23.03
N THR A 68 -0.18 13.80 23.33
CA THR A 68 0.11 14.83 22.33
C THR A 68 1.15 14.27 21.37
N ASN A 69 0.73 13.43 20.43
CA ASN A 69 1.54 13.03 19.28
C ASN A 69 0.62 12.80 18.08
N THR A 70 -0.09 13.84 17.66
CA THR A 70 -0.56 13.95 16.28
C THR A 70 0.56 14.67 15.52
N SER A 71 1.63 13.94 15.19
CA SER A 71 2.43 14.36 14.05
C SER A 71 1.57 14.03 12.84
N ASP A 72 0.97 15.06 12.23
CA ASP A 72 0.19 14.87 11.01
C ASP A 72 1.05 14.12 9.98
N PRO A 73 0.47 13.14 9.26
CA PRO A 73 1.22 12.40 8.26
C PRO A 73 1.78 13.38 7.20
N GLU A 74 3.10 13.41 7.04
CA GLU A 74 3.72 14.25 6.02
C GLU A 74 3.61 13.54 4.66
N THR A 75 2.95 14.20 3.70
CA THR A 75 2.94 13.75 2.31
C THR A 75 4.18 14.30 1.59
N GLN A 76 4.96 13.42 0.98
CA GLN A 76 6.14 13.79 0.19
C GLN A 76 6.01 13.27 -1.24
N ILE A 77 6.41 14.08 -2.22
CA ILE A 77 6.51 13.66 -3.63
C ILE A 77 7.91 13.10 -3.88
N GLY A 78 7.98 11.94 -4.51
CA GLY A 78 9.27 11.36 -4.86
C GLY A 78 9.17 10.05 -5.62
N ARG A 79 10.30 9.34 -5.67
CA ARG A 79 10.45 8.06 -6.35
C ARG A 79 10.66 6.97 -5.33
N LEU A 80 9.88 5.90 -5.40
CA LEU A 80 10.10 4.71 -4.58
C LEU A 80 10.62 3.58 -5.46
N ARG A 81 11.78 3.03 -5.12
CA ARG A 81 12.35 1.87 -5.79
C ARG A 81 12.23 0.64 -4.89
N ILE A 82 11.58 -0.40 -5.38
CA ILE A 82 11.62 -1.73 -4.77
C ILE A 82 12.55 -2.62 -5.57
N SER A 83 13.15 -3.60 -4.91
CA SER A 83 14.07 -4.54 -5.55
C SER A 83 13.96 -5.90 -4.88
N GLY A 84 14.23 -6.94 -5.64
CA GLY A 84 14.13 -8.32 -5.18
C GLY A 84 12.82 -8.98 -5.60
N LEU A 85 12.93 -10.26 -5.92
CA LEU A 85 11.86 -11.03 -6.54
C LEU A 85 10.61 -11.15 -5.65
N ASP A 86 10.80 -11.40 -4.35
CA ASP A 86 9.68 -11.58 -3.42
C ASP A 86 8.88 -10.28 -3.23
N GLN A 87 9.57 -9.13 -3.17
CA GLN A 87 8.90 -7.82 -3.09
C GLN A 87 8.12 -7.52 -4.37
N ILE A 88 8.72 -7.78 -5.54
CA ILE A 88 8.07 -7.56 -6.83
C ILE A 88 6.86 -8.49 -7.01
N GLY A 89 7.01 -9.76 -6.64
CA GLY A 89 5.90 -10.72 -6.63
C GLY A 89 4.74 -10.26 -5.74
N SER A 90 5.05 -9.77 -4.54
CA SER A 90 4.04 -9.22 -3.62
C SER A 90 3.33 -8.00 -4.22
N VAL A 91 4.07 -7.06 -4.79
CA VAL A 91 3.50 -5.85 -5.42
C VAL A 91 2.62 -6.18 -6.62
N ILE A 92 3.02 -7.15 -7.45
CA ILE A 92 2.19 -7.61 -8.57
C ILE A 92 0.92 -8.30 -8.06
N GLY A 93 1.03 -9.13 -7.02
CA GLY A 93 -0.12 -9.80 -6.42
C GLY A 93 -1.15 -8.79 -5.90
N ASP A 94 -0.69 -7.79 -5.15
CA ASP A 94 -1.53 -6.70 -4.68
C ASP A 94 -2.12 -5.88 -5.83
N ALA A 95 -1.33 -5.62 -6.88
CA ALA A 95 -1.79 -4.83 -8.01
C ALA A 95 -2.90 -5.56 -8.79
N ILE A 96 -2.80 -6.88 -8.94
CA ILE A 96 -3.84 -7.72 -9.54
C ILE A 96 -5.10 -7.72 -8.67
N ASN A 97 -4.96 -7.89 -7.35
CA ASN A 97 -6.10 -7.84 -6.43
C ASN A 97 -6.79 -6.46 -6.48
N SER A 98 -6.01 -5.39 -6.50
CA SER A 98 -6.49 -4.01 -6.64
C SER A 98 -7.23 -3.79 -7.96
N LEU A 99 -6.74 -4.35 -9.07
CA LEU A 99 -7.45 -4.30 -10.36
C LEU A 99 -8.81 -5.01 -10.29
N TYR A 100 -8.88 -6.19 -9.67
CA TYR A 100 -10.15 -6.90 -9.49
C TYR A 100 -11.14 -6.11 -8.63
N SER A 101 -10.67 -5.54 -7.52
CA SER A 101 -11.49 -4.69 -6.65
C SER A 101 -12.00 -3.45 -7.38
N GLN A 102 -11.12 -2.72 -8.08
CA GLN A 102 -11.49 -1.50 -8.83
C GLN A 102 -12.49 -1.79 -9.94
N ARG A 103 -12.33 -2.89 -10.68
CA ARG A 103 -13.28 -3.28 -11.75
C ARG A 103 -14.63 -3.64 -11.19
N THR A 104 -14.66 -4.40 -10.10
CA THR A 104 -15.91 -4.75 -9.40
C THR A 104 -16.65 -3.50 -8.94
N LEU A 105 -15.94 -2.53 -8.34
CA LEU A 105 -16.52 -1.25 -7.92
C LEU A 105 -17.01 -0.39 -9.10
N SER A 106 -16.34 -0.49 -10.25
CA SER A 106 -16.68 0.27 -11.46
C SER A 106 -17.72 -0.43 -12.35
N GLY A 107 -18.28 -1.57 -11.92
CA GLY A 107 -19.22 -2.37 -12.71
C GLY A 107 -18.60 -3.01 -13.96
N GLN A 108 -17.27 -3.04 -14.07
CA GLN A 108 -16.56 -3.68 -15.16
C GLN A 108 -16.37 -5.18 -14.88
N PRO A 109 -16.24 -6.02 -15.93
CA PRO A 109 -15.89 -7.42 -15.75
C PRO A 109 -14.56 -7.56 -14.98
N ALA A 110 -14.54 -8.38 -13.92
CA ALA A 110 -13.32 -8.62 -13.15
C ALA A 110 -12.19 -9.16 -14.04
N ILE A 111 -12.52 -10.07 -14.95
CA ILE A 111 -11.60 -10.68 -15.92
C ILE A 111 -11.69 -9.91 -17.24
N GLY A 112 -10.55 -9.48 -17.76
CA GLY A 112 -10.49 -8.76 -19.04
C GLY A 112 -9.14 -8.11 -19.29
N PRO A 113 -8.92 -7.54 -20.49
CA PRO A 113 -7.67 -6.92 -20.85
C PRO A 113 -7.32 -5.77 -19.91
N VAL A 114 -6.05 -5.65 -19.52
CA VAL A 114 -5.53 -4.59 -18.65
C VAL A 114 -4.70 -3.64 -19.50
N SER A 115 -5.05 -2.35 -19.49
CA SER A 115 -4.27 -1.31 -20.16
C SER A 115 -2.97 -1.00 -19.41
N TYR A 116 -1.99 -0.43 -20.12
CA TYR A 116 -0.74 0.04 -19.51
C TYR A 116 -0.98 1.05 -18.38
N ALA A 117 -1.93 1.97 -18.57
CA ALA A 117 -2.26 2.99 -17.57
C ALA A 117 -2.85 2.36 -16.29
N GLU A 118 -3.80 1.43 -16.43
CA GLU A 118 -4.37 0.68 -15.29
C GLU A 118 -3.27 -0.11 -14.55
N ALA A 119 -2.42 -0.83 -15.28
CA ALA A 119 -1.33 -1.61 -14.70
C ALA A 119 -0.35 -0.71 -13.94
N SER A 120 0.10 0.39 -14.55
CA SER A 120 1.04 1.34 -13.96
C SER A 120 0.48 1.99 -12.68
N GLN A 121 -0.79 2.43 -12.70
CA GLN A 121 -1.43 3.01 -11.52
C GLN A 121 -1.61 1.98 -10.40
N SER A 122 -2.02 0.75 -10.74
CA SER A 122 -2.21 -0.30 -9.75
C SER A 122 -0.88 -0.70 -9.08
N LEU A 123 0.18 -0.87 -9.87
CA LEU A 123 1.53 -1.15 -9.37
C LEU A 123 2.03 -0.06 -8.42
N ALA A 124 1.88 1.21 -8.79
CA ALA A 124 2.28 2.33 -7.94
C ALA A 124 1.54 2.33 -6.60
N ARG A 125 0.20 2.16 -6.61
CA ARG A 125 -0.60 2.09 -5.38
C ARG A 125 -0.21 0.89 -4.51
N SER A 126 0.09 -0.26 -5.12
CA SER A 126 0.59 -1.44 -4.40
C SER A 126 1.98 -1.23 -3.78
N MET A 127 2.76 -0.28 -4.30
CA MET A 127 4.00 0.18 -3.68
C MET A 127 3.77 1.22 -2.57
N GLY A 128 2.52 1.63 -2.30
CA GLY A 128 2.21 2.70 -1.35
C GLY A 128 2.41 4.11 -1.94
N ILE A 129 2.50 4.22 -3.26
CA ILE A 129 2.63 5.49 -3.98
C ILE A 129 1.27 5.87 -4.55
N GLN A 130 0.80 7.07 -4.24
CA GLN A 130 -0.35 7.67 -4.88
C GLN A 130 0.11 8.35 -6.19
N PRO A 131 -0.31 7.87 -7.38
CA PRO A 131 0.11 8.45 -8.65
C PRO A 131 -0.41 9.88 -8.82
N ILE A 132 0.44 10.74 -9.38
CA ILE A 132 0.08 12.13 -9.71
C ILE A 132 -0.59 12.17 -11.09
N PRO A 133 -1.69 12.93 -11.27
CA PRO A 133 -2.32 13.11 -12.58
C PRO A 133 -1.32 13.56 -13.66
N GLY A 134 -1.47 13.03 -14.88
CA GLY A 134 -0.60 13.36 -16.02
C GLY A 134 0.77 12.67 -16.03
N HIS A 135 1.11 11.87 -15.01
CA HIS A 135 2.35 11.09 -14.94
C HIS A 135 2.06 9.59 -14.87
N PRO A 136 2.89 8.72 -15.49
CA PRO A 136 2.79 7.28 -15.27
C PRO A 136 3.12 6.98 -13.80
N GLY A 137 2.32 6.13 -13.15
CA GLY A 137 2.53 5.77 -11.74
C GLY A 137 3.85 5.01 -11.50
N THR A 138 4.34 4.35 -12.54
CA THR A 138 5.62 3.64 -12.57
C THR A 138 6.55 4.21 -13.64
N MET A 139 7.84 4.21 -13.36
CA MET A 139 8.88 4.64 -14.29
C MET A 139 9.65 3.46 -14.87
N GLY A 140 10.27 3.69 -16.03
CA GLY A 140 11.06 2.68 -16.74
C GLY A 140 10.22 1.76 -17.62
N ASP A 141 10.84 0.71 -18.15
CA ASP A 141 10.15 -0.28 -18.98
C ASP A 141 9.39 -1.27 -18.08
N ILE A 142 8.09 -1.07 -17.99
CA ILE A 142 7.16 -1.99 -17.32
C ILE A 142 6.34 -2.82 -18.32
N SER A 143 6.79 -2.93 -19.58
CA SER A 143 6.04 -3.65 -20.62
C SER A 143 5.90 -5.13 -20.27
N GLY A 144 6.97 -5.78 -19.82
CA GLY A 144 6.94 -7.18 -19.38
C GLY A 144 5.98 -7.41 -18.21
N LEU A 145 6.00 -6.50 -17.22
CA LEU A 145 5.07 -6.50 -16.09
C LEU A 145 3.61 -6.36 -16.54
N THR A 146 3.35 -5.39 -17.40
CA THR A 146 2.00 -5.13 -17.94
C THR A 146 1.49 -6.33 -18.72
N MET A 147 2.33 -6.94 -19.57
CA MET A 147 1.97 -8.13 -20.34
C MET A 147 1.67 -9.32 -19.42
N PHE A 148 2.49 -9.53 -18.39
CA PHE A 148 2.28 -10.57 -17.39
C PHE A 148 0.96 -10.37 -16.64
N MET A 149 0.71 -9.17 -16.11
CA MET A 149 -0.52 -8.82 -15.41
C MET A 149 -1.75 -8.96 -16.31
N ASN A 150 -1.69 -8.45 -17.54
CA ASN A 150 -2.76 -8.57 -18.52
C ASN A 150 -3.13 -10.03 -18.78
N ARG A 151 -2.13 -10.90 -18.98
CA ARG A 151 -2.35 -12.35 -19.19
C ARG A 151 -2.89 -13.01 -17.92
N ALA A 152 -2.30 -12.73 -16.76
CA ALA A 152 -2.75 -13.29 -15.49
C ALA A 152 -4.21 -12.95 -15.20
N VAL A 153 -4.58 -11.66 -15.34
CA VAL A 153 -5.95 -11.19 -15.12
C VAL A 153 -6.91 -11.79 -16.14
N SER A 154 -6.52 -11.88 -17.42
CA SER A 154 -7.35 -12.48 -18.49
C SER A 154 -7.58 -13.99 -18.28
N LEU A 155 -6.62 -14.68 -17.66
CA LEU A 155 -6.75 -16.08 -17.26
C LEU A 155 -7.51 -16.27 -15.95
N GLY A 156 -7.85 -15.17 -15.26
CA GLY A 156 -8.56 -15.20 -13.98
C GLY A 156 -7.68 -15.57 -12.80
N LEU A 157 -6.36 -15.40 -12.90
CA LEU A 157 -5.45 -15.69 -11.80
C LEU A 157 -5.56 -14.61 -10.72
N GLY A 158 -5.77 -15.05 -9.47
CA GLY A 158 -5.68 -14.17 -8.32
C GLY A 158 -4.26 -13.66 -8.06
N GLY A 159 -4.13 -12.60 -7.27
CA GLY A 159 -2.83 -11.99 -6.96
C GLY A 159 -1.81 -12.96 -6.37
N GLU A 160 -2.24 -13.82 -5.44
CA GLU A 160 -1.39 -14.84 -4.81
C GLU A 160 -0.91 -15.91 -5.82
N GLN A 161 -1.79 -16.35 -6.71
CA GLN A 161 -1.48 -17.34 -7.75
C GLN A 161 -0.47 -16.77 -8.75
N ALA A 162 -0.68 -15.51 -9.17
CA ALA A 162 0.22 -14.82 -10.08
C ALA A 162 1.59 -14.58 -9.44
N ALA A 163 1.64 -14.13 -8.18
CA ALA A 163 2.89 -13.93 -7.44
C ALA A 163 3.68 -15.23 -7.25
N SER A 164 2.98 -16.32 -6.91
CA SER A 164 3.58 -17.65 -6.76
C SER A 164 4.14 -18.17 -8.07
N LEU A 165 3.38 -18.05 -9.16
CA LEU A 165 3.81 -18.42 -10.51
C LEU A 165 5.06 -17.64 -10.91
N LEU A 166 5.05 -16.32 -10.71
CA LEU A 166 6.19 -15.48 -11.01
C LEU A 166 7.43 -15.90 -10.21
N GLY A 167 7.28 -16.11 -8.90
CA GLY A 167 8.37 -16.54 -8.04
C GLY A 167 8.95 -17.89 -8.49
N LEU A 168 8.10 -18.84 -8.88
CA LEU A 168 8.54 -20.13 -9.42
C LEU A 168 9.31 -19.98 -10.74
N VAL A 169 8.81 -19.17 -11.67
CA VAL A 169 9.46 -18.96 -12.97
C VAL A 169 10.79 -18.22 -12.82
N GLN A 170 10.84 -17.18 -11.99
CA GLN A 170 12.04 -16.37 -11.78
C GLN A 170 13.13 -17.11 -11.01
N ARG A 171 12.77 -18.02 -10.09
CA ARG A 171 13.74 -18.93 -9.46
C ARG A 171 14.31 -19.97 -10.42
N ASN A 172 13.59 -20.28 -11.50
CA ASN A 172 13.97 -21.27 -12.51
C ASN A 172 14.08 -20.60 -13.89
N HIS A 173 14.94 -19.57 -13.98
CA HIS A 173 15.03 -18.71 -15.16
C HIS A 173 15.38 -19.52 -16.43
N ASP A 174 16.27 -20.49 -16.30
CA ASP A 174 16.79 -21.31 -17.41
C ASP A 174 15.74 -22.28 -17.95
N GLU A 175 14.97 -22.93 -17.08
CA GLU A 175 14.05 -24.01 -17.47
C GLU A 175 12.72 -23.93 -16.71
N ILE A 176 11.61 -23.99 -17.45
CA ILE A 176 10.28 -24.07 -16.83
C ILE A 176 10.19 -25.45 -16.15
N PRO A 177 9.88 -25.53 -14.84
CA PRO A 177 9.73 -26.81 -14.17
C PRO A 177 8.77 -27.72 -14.95
N PRO A 178 9.13 -28.98 -15.25
CA PRO A 178 8.30 -29.87 -16.08
C PRO A 178 6.89 -30.06 -15.52
N ASP A 179 6.78 -30.09 -14.20
CA ASP A 179 5.50 -30.18 -13.49
C ASP A 179 4.65 -28.93 -13.71
N LEU A 180 5.25 -27.74 -13.72
CA LEU A 180 4.55 -26.49 -14.00
C LEU A 180 4.09 -26.43 -15.46
N GLY A 181 4.95 -26.84 -16.39
CA GLY A 181 4.66 -26.86 -17.82
C GLY A 181 3.53 -27.81 -18.21
N LYS A 182 3.22 -28.84 -17.41
CA LYS A 182 2.10 -29.76 -17.63
C LYS A 182 0.88 -29.45 -16.78
N ALA A 183 1.08 -29.13 -15.50
CA ALA A 183 -0.01 -28.90 -14.56
C ALA A 183 -0.76 -27.60 -14.85
N PHE A 184 -0.06 -26.55 -15.29
CA PHE A 184 -0.69 -25.25 -15.52
C PHE A 184 -1.64 -25.23 -16.73
N PRO A 185 -1.25 -25.74 -17.93
CA PRO A 185 -2.20 -25.91 -19.04
C PRO A 185 -3.38 -26.81 -18.65
N LYS A 186 -3.14 -27.90 -17.91
CA LYS A 186 -4.21 -28.77 -17.44
C LYS A 186 -5.20 -28.03 -16.54
N TYR A 187 -4.68 -27.24 -15.58
CA TYR A 187 -5.50 -26.36 -14.75
C TYR A 187 -6.36 -25.42 -15.59
N LEU A 188 -5.79 -24.80 -16.63
CA LEU A 188 -6.52 -23.91 -17.53
C LEU A 188 -7.62 -24.66 -18.32
N THR A 189 -7.37 -25.89 -18.78
CA THR A 189 -8.42 -26.70 -19.40
C THR A 189 -9.54 -27.04 -18.40
N ASP A 190 -9.17 -27.55 -17.21
CA ASP A 190 -10.13 -28.04 -16.21
C ASP A 190 -10.97 -26.89 -15.60
N GLN A 191 -10.37 -25.73 -15.37
CA GLN A 191 -11.01 -24.60 -14.66
C GLN A 191 -11.55 -23.50 -15.58
N ARG A 192 -11.00 -23.37 -16.79
CA ARG A 192 -11.38 -22.30 -17.73
C ARG A 192 -12.09 -22.83 -18.97
N GLY A 193 -12.20 -24.15 -19.12
CA GLY A 193 -12.82 -24.78 -20.28
C GLY A 193 -12.07 -24.51 -21.58
N LEU A 194 -10.80 -24.11 -21.50
CA LEU A 194 -9.96 -23.87 -22.67
C LEU A 194 -9.63 -25.21 -23.34
N SER A 195 -9.56 -25.21 -24.67
CA SER A 195 -9.05 -26.39 -25.38
C SER A 195 -7.59 -26.67 -24.97
N PRO A 196 -7.11 -27.93 -25.04
CA PRO A 196 -5.73 -28.25 -24.65
C PRO A 196 -4.68 -27.41 -25.38
N GLN A 197 -4.92 -27.11 -26.66
CA GLN A 197 -4.02 -26.29 -27.47
C GLN A 197 -4.02 -24.83 -27.01
N GLU A 198 -5.19 -24.24 -26.76
CA GLU A 198 -5.30 -22.86 -26.27
C GLU A 198 -4.71 -22.73 -24.86
N ALA A 199 -4.99 -23.70 -23.98
CA ALA A 199 -4.44 -23.73 -22.63
C ALA A 199 -2.91 -23.75 -22.65
N GLN A 200 -2.30 -24.55 -23.52
CA GLN A 200 -0.84 -24.59 -23.70
C GLN A 200 -0.31 -23.23 -24.18
N GLN A 201 -0.91 -22.65 -25.22
CA GLN A 201 -0.48 -21.35 -25.76
C GLN A 201 -0.58 -20.22 -24.74
N GLN A 202 -1.66 -20.20 -23.95
CA GLN A 202 -1.85 -19.20 -22.90
C GLN A 202 -0.86 -19.39 -21.75
N ALA A 203 -0.64 -20.63 -21.34
CA ALA A 203 0.35 -20.99 -20.33
C ALA A 203 1.76 -20.55 -20.76
N ASP A 204 2.21 -20.97 -21.94
CA ASP A 204 3.54 -20.65 -22.47
C ASP A 204 3.74 -19.14 -22.57
N GLY A 205 2.73 -18.42 -23.04
CA GLY A 205 2.78 -16.97 -23.13
C GLY A 205 2.89 -16.28 -21.77
N LEU A 206 2.17 -16.75 -20.75
CA LEU A 206 2.28 -16.21 -19.39
C LEU A 206 3.65 -16.51 -18.78
N LEU A 207 4.11 -17.76 -18.88
CA LEU A 207 5.41 -18.21 -18.37
C LEU A 207 6.56 -17.45 -19.06
N HIS A 208 6.46 -17.20 -20.37
CA HIS A 208 7.42 -16.40 -21.11
C HIS A 208 7.46 -14.95 -20.59
N THR A 209 6.30 -14.31 -20.40
CA THR A 209 6.24 -12.94 -19.86
C THR A 209 6.77 -12.84 -18.43
N ALA A 210 6.61 -13.89 -17.63
CA ALA A 210 7.13 -13.93 -16.26
C ALA A 210 8.67 -13.90 -16.21
N ARG A 211 9.35 -14.42 -17.23
CA ARG A 211 10.83 -14.45 -17.32
C ARG A 211 11.47 -13.10 -17.65
N ILE A 212 10.74 -12.23 -18.33
CA ILE A 212 11.23 -10.91 -18.75
C ILE A 212 10.84 -9.79 -17.78
N ILE A 213 10.29 -10.13 -16.61
CA ILE A 213 9.98 -9.15 -15.57
C ILE A 213 11.28 -8.59 -14.97
N PRO A 214 11.42 -7.25 -14.84
CA PRO A 214 12.59 -6.65 -14.24
C PRO A 214 12.76 -7.01 -12.77
N THR A 215 14.01 -6.95 -12.27
CA THR A 215 14.37 -7.26 -10.87
C THR A 215 14.23 -6.07 -9.92
N ALA A 216 13.88 -4.90 -10.47
CA ALA A 216 13.57 -3.69 -9.73
C ALA A 216 12.38 -2.98 -10.38
N LEU A 217 11.54 -2.36 -9.55
CA LEU A 217 10.42 -1.54 -9.99
C LEU A 217 10.52 -0.17 -9.33
N VAL A 218 10.24 0.88 -10.08
CA VAL A 218 10.27 2.24 -9.59
C VAL A 218 8.91 2.89 -9.80
N ALA A 219 8.34 3.45 -8.74
CA ALA A 219 7.11 4.24 -8.78
C ALA A 219 7.41 5.72 -8.50
N TYR A 220 6.57 6.59 -9.06
CA TYR A 220 6.63 8.04 -8.87
C TYR A 220 5.29 8.57 -8.39
N GLY A 221 5.31 9.41 -7.37
CA GLY A 221 4.12 10.08 -6.88
C GLY A 221 4.24 10.49 -5.43
N GLU A 222 3.10 10.63 -4.78
CA GLU A 222 2.99 11.01 -3.38
C GLU A 222 3.12 9.77 -2.47
N VAL A 223 3.94 9.89 -1.42
CA VAL A 223 4.03 8.93 -0.33
C VAL A 223 3.56 9.61 0.94
N THR A 224 2.65 8.97 1.65
CA THR A 224 2.30 9.35 3.01
C THR A 224 3.32 8.73 3.97
N MET A 225 4.22 9.53 4.52
CA MET A 225 5.16 9.07 5.52
C MET A 225 4.49 9.13 6.89
N THR A 226 4.22 7.97 7.49
CA THR A 226 3.88 7.93 8.91
C THR A 226 5.19 8.13 9.69
N PRO A 227 5.32 9.18 10.52
CA PRO A 227 6.53 9.36 11.30
C PRO A 227 6.74 8.15 12.23
N PRO A 228 7.99 7.71 12.45
CA PRO A 228 8.26 6.60 13.35
C PRO A 228 7.75 6.94 14.75
N PRO A 229 7.21 5.95 15.50
CA PRO A 229 6.76 6.21 16.86
C PRO A 229 7.93 6.75 17.68
N VAL A 230 7.80 7.96 18.21
CA VAL A 230 8.79 8.54 19.14
C VAL A 230 8.81 7.64 20.38
N VAL A 231 9.86 6.82 20.51
CA VAL A 231 10.11 6.06 21.73
C VAL A 231 10.59 7.05 22.79
N VAL A 232 9.64 7.59 23.56
CA VAL A 232 9.96 8.39 24.74
C VAL A 232 10.54 7.43 25.78
N LYS A 233 11.87 7.37 25.90
CA LYS A 233 12.51 6.65 27.01
C LYS A 233 12.09 7.38 28.31
N PRO A 234 11.48 6.69 29.29
CA PRO A 234 11.17 7.32 30.56
C PRO A 234 12.47 7.78 31.21
N ILE A 235 12.57 9.08 31.47
CA ILE A 235 13.63 9.66 32.29
C ILE A 235 13.36 9.16 33.70
N THR A 236 14.07 8.11 34.13
CA THR A 236 14.09 7.73 35.54
C THR A 236 14.99 8.73 36.24
N THR A 237 14.39 9.74 36.86
CA THR A 237 15.09 10.56 37.85
C THR A 237 15.50 9.62 38.99
N PRO A 238 16.79 9.47 39.32
CA PRO A 238 17.18 8.69 40.49
C PRO A 238 16.64 9.38 41.74
N VAL A 239 15.73 8.72 42.45
CA VAL A 239 15.38 9.08 43.82
C VAL A 239 16.59 8.75 44.68
N ALA A 240 17.23 9.78 45.23
CA ALA A 240 18.33 9.63 46.17
C ALA A 240 17.85 8.85 47.42
N PRO A 241 18.63 7.90 47.97
CA PRO A 241 18.30 7.26 49.23
C PRO A 241 18.27 8.28 50.36
N GLN A 242 17.19 8.30 51.15
CA GLN A 242 17.17 8.99 52.44
C GLN A 242 18.13 8.25 53.38
N GLU A 243 19.23 8.88 53.76
CA GLU A 243 20.06 8.46 54.90
C GLU A 243 19.22 8.54 56.18
N ALA A 244 18.93 7.37 56.76
CA ALA A 244 18.46 7.27 58.13
C ALA A 244 19.63 7.61 59.07
N THR A 245 19.62 8.83 59.60
CA THR A 245 20.51 9.20 60.71
C THR A 245 19.91 8.68 62.01
N HIS A 246 20.56 7.65 62.58
CA HIS A 246 20.43 7.28 63.99
C HIS A 246 21.01 8.39 64.87
N ALA A 247 20.25 8.84 65.86
CA ALA A 247 20.75 9.39 67.12
C ALA A 247 19.75 9.08 68.24
#